data_AF-A0A6C0HMR7-F1
#
_entry.id   AF-A0A6C0HMR7-F1
#
_cell.length_a   1.000
_cell.length_b   1.000
_cell.length_c   1.000
_cell.angle_alpha   90.00
_cell.angle_beta   90.00
_cell.angle_gamma   90.00
#
_symmetry.space_group_name_H-M   'P 1'
#
loop_
_entity.id
_entity.type
_entity.pdbx_description
1 polymer ?
#
loop_
_entity_poly.entity_id
_entity_poly.type
_entity_poly.pdbx_seq_one_letter_code
_entity_poly.pdbx_strand_id
1 'polypeptide(L)'
;MPTPSSIKEIMFLGLFYSSAFIVPLVCILALVVPCMILYYVYKLEDPKCDCVMDWRNPFIKYWTIAILFIYCIKACIGINPIVMIITPIMSAVSLYALFTYIGDINEKQCKCAIDNMPFINNFLYYYRWFMIVGVIIFGLASFSAVSKIAARCKGPRWLSFRIPDGTDITIFGRTPIFGRLILAIL
;
A
#
# COMPACT_ATOMS: atom_id res chain seq x y z
N MET A 1 -10.83 -30.16 -27.10
CA MET A 1 -10.19 -28.83 -26.90
C MET A 1 -11.19 -27.94 -26.20
N PRO A 2 -10.87 -27.32 -25.05
CA PRO A 2 -11.78 -26.40 -24.39
C PRO A 2 -12.02 -25.18 -25.27
N THR A 3 -13.27 -24.74 -25.35
CA THR A 3 -13.64 -23.53 -26.09
C THR A 3 -13.11 -22.29 -25.34
N PRO A 4 -12.77 -21.21 -26.06
CA PRO A 4 -12.24 -19.99 -25.44
C PRO A 4 -13.19 -19.32 -24.43
N SER A 5 -14.47 -19.69 -24.40
CA SER A 5 -15.43 -19.28 -23.37
C SER A 5 -15.20 -20.00 -22.03
N SER A 6 -14.92 -21.30 -22.03
CA SER A 6 -14.69 -22.09 -20.81
C SER A 6 -13.42 -21.70 -20.06
N ILE A 7 -12.41 -21.17 -20.75
CA ILE A 7 -11.14 -20.72 -20.12
C ILE A 7 -11.37 -19.47 -19.25
N LYS A 8 -12.30 -18.58 -19.63
CA LYS A 8 -12.60 -17.37 -18.86
C LYS A 8 -13.29 -17.71 -17.55
N GLU A 9 -14.22 -18.66 -17.56
CA GLU A 9 -14.98 -19.05 -16.36
C GLU A 9 -14.09 -19.72 -15.31
N ILE A 10 -13.16 -20.58 -15.73
CA ILE A 10 -12.19 -21.23 -14.82
C ILE A 10 -11.27 -20.17 -14.18
N MET A 11 -10.85 -19.16 -14.94
CA MET A 11 -10.01 -18.07 -14.43
C MET A 11 -10.74 -17.17 -13.42
N PHE A 12 -12.04 -16.93 -13.64
CA PHE A 12 -12.89 -16.18 -12.71
C PHE A 12 -13.14 -16.94 -11.40
N LEU A 13 -13.42 -18.25 -11.47
CA LEU A 13 -13.64 -19.08 -10.27
C LEU A 13 -12.39 -19.16 -9.38
N GLY A 14 -11.20 -19.27 -9.97
CA GLY A 14 -9.94 -19.25 -9.21
C GLY A 14 -9.69 -17.92 -8.49
N LEU A 15 -10.01 -16.80 -9.12
CA LEU A 15 -9.91 -15.46 -8.53
C LEU A 15 -10.88 -15.25 -7.36
N PHE A 16 -12.12 -15.72 -7.50
CA PHE A 16 -13.12 -15.65 -6.44
C PHE A 16 -12.75 -16.51 -5.24
N TYR A 17 -12.34 -17.76 -5.45
CA TYR A 17 -11.95 -18.67 -4.37
C TYR A 17 -10.73 -18.15 -3.59
N SER A 18 -9.75 -17.60 -4.29
CA SER A 18 -8.58 -16.98 -3.66
C SER A 18 -8.96 -15.75 -2.81
N SER A 19 -9.90 -14.92 -3.29
CA SER A 19 -10.32 -13.71 -2.59
C SER A 19 -11.05 -13.97 -1.28
N ALA A 20 -11.82 -15.07 -1.19
CA ALA A 20 -12.63 -15.41 -0.01
C ALA A 20 -11.78 -15.69 1.24
N PHE A 21 -10.57 -16.22 1.08
CA PHE A 21 -9.65 -16.50 2.19
C PHE A 21 -8.66 -15.35 2.43
N ILE A 22 -8.21 -14.69 1.36
CA ILE A 22 -7.20 -13.62 1.47
C ILE A 22 -7.78 -12.40 2.19
N VAL A 23 -9.01 -12.00 1.86
CA VAL A 23 -9.60 -10.77 2.41
C VAL A 23 -9.76 -10.83 3.94
N PRO A 24 -10.37 -11.87 4.54
CA PRO A 24 -10.48 -11.99 6.00
C PRO A 24 -9.11 -12.02 6.69
N LEU A 25 -8.14 -12.75 6.12
CA LEU A 25 -6.79 -12.82 6.67
C LEU A 25 -6.12 -11.45 6.70
N VAL A 26 -6.23 -10.68 5.61
CA VAL A 26 -5.70 -9.32 5.52
C VAL A 26 -6.38 -8.40 6.55
N CYS A 27 -7.70 -8.52 6.73
CA CYS A 27 -8.43 -7.75 7.74
C CYS A 27 -7.97 -8.07 9.17
N ILE A 28 -7.75 -9.34 9.49
CA ILE A 28 -7.23 -9.76 10.81
C ILE A 28 -5.83 -9.19 11.03
N LEU A 29 -4.93 -9.32 10.04
CA LEU A 29 -3.58 -8.76 10.12
C LEU A 29 -3.58 -7.23 10.26
N ALA A 30 -4.50 -6.55 9.58
CA ALA A 30 -4.67 -5.10 9.66
C ALA A 30 -5.11 -4.60 11.05
N LEU A 31 -5.65 -5.47 11.91
CA LEU A 31 -5.97 -5.15 13.31
C LEU A 31 -4.87 -5.63 14.27
N VAL A 32 -4.38 -6.86 14.09
CA VAL A 32 -3.40 -7.48 15.00
C VAL A 32 -2.06 -6.74 14.97
N VAL A 33 -1.55 -6.39 13.78
CA VAL A 33 -0.23 -5.77 13.65
C VAL A 33 -0.17 -4.39 14.33
N PRO A 34 -1.13 -3.46 14.11
CA PRO A 34 -1.20 -2.21 14.88
C PRO A 34 -1.25 -2.42 16.40
N CYS A 35 -2.04 -3.38 16.89
CA CYS A 35 -2.11 -3.68 18.32
C CYS A 35 -0.75 -4.16 18.87
N MET A 36 -0.04 -5.02 18.13
CA MET A 36 1.31 -5.47 18.51
C MET A 36 2.31 -4.32 18.54
N ILE A 37 2.28 -3.43 17.54
CA ILE A 37 3.15 -2.25 17.47
C ILE A 37 2.87 -1.32 18.67
N LEU A 38 1.60 -1.08 18.97
CA LEU A 38 1.21 -0.22 20.10
C LEU A 38 1.68 -0.80 21.43
N TYR A 39 1.48 -2.10 21.65
CA TYR A 39 1.96 -2.78 22.86
C TYR A 39 3.49 -2.70 22.98
N TYR A 40 4.21 -2.93 21.88
CA TYR A 40 5.66 -2.85 21.84
C TYR A 40 6.17 -1.45 22.19
N VAL A 41 5.63 -0.41 21.55
CA VAL A 41 6.02 0.98 21.81
C VAL A 41 5.72 1.38 23.25
N TYR A 42 4.54 1.02 23.77
CA TYR A 42 4.15 1.33 25.15
C TYR A 42 5.08 0.68 26.19
N LYS A 43 5.54 -0.54 25.95
CA LYS A 43 6.49 -1.22 26.83
C LYS A 43 7.89 -0.61 26.81
N LEU A 44 8.28 0.02 25.70
CA LEU A 44 9.56 0.72 25.60
C LEU A 44 9.54 2.11 26.23
N GLU A 45 8.36 2.70 26.49
CA GLU A 45 8.20 3.95 27.23
C GLU A 45 8.34 3.77 28.76
N ASP A 46 8.50 2.55 29.27
CA ASP A 46 8.69 2.32 30.71
C ASP A 46 9.95 3.07 31.19
N PRO A 47 9.89 3.87 32.26
CA PRO A 47 11.04 4.61 32.78
C PRO A 47 12.22 3.72 33.20
N LYS A 48 12.00 2.41 33.36
CA LYS A 48 13.08 1.43 33.60
C LYS A 48 13.86 1.07 32.33
N CYS A 49 13.38 1.48 31.16
CA CYS A 49 13.99 1.20 29.87
C CYS A 49 14.71 2.42 29.33
N ASP A 50 16.05 2.35 29.33
CA ASP A 50 16.92 3.37 28.73
C ASP A 50 17.10 3.08 27.22
N CYS A 51 15.99 3.12 26.47
CA CYS A 51 16.01 3.03 25.01
C CYS A 51 15.91 4.43 24.37
N VAL A 52 16.17 4.50 23.07
CA VAL A 52 16.07 5.75 22.29
C VAL A 52 14.65 6.30 22.33
N MET A 53 14.49 7.51 22.86
CA MET A 53 13.22 8.24 22.91
C MET A 53 13.28 9.46 21.99
N ASP A 54 12.94 9.25 20.73
CA ASP A 54 12.85 10.32 19.71
C ASP A 54 11.39 10.61 19.34
N TRP A 55 11.16 11.65 18.52
CA TRP A 55 9.85 12.02 17.96
C TRP A 55 9.09 10.87 17.28
N ARG A 56 9.80 9.84 16.81
CA ARG A 56 9.24 8.65 16.17
C ARG A 56 8.37 7.83 17.12
N ASN A 57 8.76 7.70 18.38
CA ASN A 57 8.03 6.92 19.38
C ASN A 57 6.60 7.48 19.62
N PRO A 58 6.42 8.75 20.05
CA PRO A 58 5.10 9.30 20.25
C PRO A 58 4.30 9.36 18.93
N PHE A 59 4.96 9.62 17.80
CA PHE A 59 4.29 9.61 16.49
C PHE A 59 3.69 8.23 16.17
N ILE A 60 4.46 7.14 16.28
CA ILE A 60 3.98 5.78 16.02
C ILE A 60 2.82 5.46 16.96
N LYS A 61 2.93 5.78 18.25
CA LYS A 61 1.88 5.54 19.25
C LYS A 61 0.57 6.24 18.89
N TYR A 62 0.59 7.55 18.71
CA TYR A 62 -0.64 8.32 18.43
C TYR A 62 -1.22 7.98 17.06
N TRP A 63 -0.37 7.78 16.04
CA TRP A 63 -0.86 7.40 14.71
C TRP A 63 -1.47 5.99 14.70
N THR A 64 -0.88 5.04 15.42
CA THR A 64 -1.42 3.69 15.56
C THR A 64 -2.78 3.68 16.27
N ILE A 65 -2.97 4.53 17.27
CA ILE A 65 -4.28 4.70 17.90
C ILE A 65 -5.27 5.34 16.91
N ALA A 66 -4.85 6.37 16.18
CA ALA A 66 -5.68 7.05 15.21
C ALA A 66 -6.13 6.11 14.08
N ILE A 67 -5.26 5.23 13.56
CA ILE A 67 -5.62 4.31 12.48
C ILE A 67 -6.62 3.26 12.95
N LEU A 68 -6.48 2.74 14.18
CA LEU A 68 -7.47 1.83 14.77
C LEU A 68 -8.83 2.51 14.89
N PHE A 69 -8.87 3.77 15.33
CA PHE A 69 -10.09 4.55 15.40
C PHE A 69 -10.71 4.82 14.02
N ILE A 70 -9.88 5.13 13.01
CA ILE A 70 -10.31 5.30 11.63
C ILE A 70 -10.93 4.01 11.08
N TYR A 71 -10.38 2.84 11.40
CA TYR A 71 -10.99 1.55 11.01
C TYR A 71 -12.37 1.35 11.62
N CYS A 72 -12.54 1.67 12.90
CA CYS A 72 -13.84 1.62 13.56
C CYS A 72 -14.85 2.60 12.92
N ILE A 73 -14.45 3.85 12.66
CA ILE A 73 -15.32 4.84 12.02
C ILE A 73 -15.72 4.39 10.61
N LYS A 74 -14.76 3.89 9.82
CA LYS A 74 -15.02 3.42 8.45
C LYS A 74 -16.05 2.29 8.43
N ALA A 75 -16.04 1.42 9.44
CA ALA A 75 -17.02 0.34 9.58
C ALA A 75 -18.43 0.84 9.93
N CYS A 76 -18.56 1.96 10.68
CA CYS A 76 -19.85 2.47 11.13
C CYS A 76 -20.48 3.53 10.20
N ILE A 77 -19.69 4.49 9.69
CA ILE A 77 -20.18 5.72 9.06
C ILE A 77 -19.82 5.77 7.56
N GLY A 78 -18.87 4.95 7.11
CA GLY A 78 -18.35 4.97 5.74
C GLY A 78 -17.09 5.85 5.59
N ILE A 79 -16.64 6.03 4.34
CA ILE A 79 -15.34 6.65 4.02
C ILE A 79 -15.53 8.12 3.64
N ASN A 80 -14.97 9.04 4.43
CA ASN A 80 -14.86 10.45 4.05
C ASN A 80 -13.68 10.64 3.05
N PRO A 81 -13.86 11.37 1.94
CA PRO A 81 -12.81 11.56 0.93
C PRO A 81 -11.56 12.27 1.48
N ILE A 82 -11.71 13.16 2.46
CA ILE A 82 -10.57 13.85 3.09
C ILE A 82 -9.70 12.84 3.84
N VAL A 83 -10.34 11.94 4.60
CA VAL A 83 -9.65 10.86 5.33
C VAL A 83 -8.95 9.92 4.37
N MET A 84 -9.56 9.63 3.21
CA MET A 84 -8.97 8.77 2.17
C MET A 84 -7.65 9.33 1.61
N ILE A 85 -7.50 10.65 1.52
CA ILE A 85 -6.28 11.30 1.00
C ILE A 85 -5.21 11.44 2.11
N ILE A 86 -5.61 11.82 3.32
CA ILE A 86 -4.66 12.08 4.42
C ILE A 86 -4.08 10.77 4.99
N THR A 87 -4.91 9.73 5.11
CA THR A 87 -4.51 8.44 5.69
C THR A 87 -3.25 7.85 5.03
N PRO A 88 -3.16 7.69 3.68
CA PRO A 88 -1.99 7.07 3.07
C PRO A 88 -0.70 7.87 3.29
N ILE A 89 -0.77 9.21 3.32
CA ILE A 89 0.39 10.08 3.56
C ILE A 89 0.93 9.83 4.97
N MET A 90 0.04 9.92 5.97
CA MET A 90 0.43 9.71 7.37
C MET A 90 0.84 8.26 7.65
N SER A 91 0.20 7.28 7.01
CA SER A 91 0.62 5.88 7.06
C SER A 91 2.01 5.66 6.47
N ALA A 92 2.38 6.37 5.40
CA ALA A 92 3.74 6.32 4.85
C ALA A 92 4.77 6.88 5.83
N VAL A 93 4.46 8.02 6.48
CA VAL A 93 5.31 8.60 7.53
C VAL A 93 5.43 7.63 8.72
N SER A 94 4.35 6.97 9.11
CA SER A 94 4.37 5.99 10.21
C SER A 94 5.14 4.73 9.88
N LEU A 95 5.06 4.27 8.64
CA LEU A 95 5.86 3.15 8.19
C LEU A 95 7.35 3.50 8.22
N TYR A 96 7.72 4.69 7.74
CA TYR A 96 9.09 5.19 7.80
C TYR A 96 9.59 5.36 9.25
N ALA A 97 8.77 5.94 10.13
CA ALA A 97 9.10 6.10 11.54
C ALA A 97 9.32 4.74 12.21
N LEU A 98 8.41 3.78 12.00
CA LEU A 98 8.55 2.43 12.54
C LEU A 98 9.80 1.72 11.98
N PHE A 99 10.03 1.83 10.68
CA PHE A 99 11.18 1.23 10.00
C PHE A 99 12.51 1.67 10.61
N THR A 100 12.69 2.99 10.73
CA THR A 100 13.93 3.57 11.27
C THR A 100 14.05 3.33 12.76
N TYR A 101 12.94 3.42 13.51
CA TYR A 101 12.92 3.21 14.96
C TYR A 101 13.33 1.78 15.34
N ILE A 102 12.78 0.75 14.66
CA ILE A 102 13.16 -0.65 14.90
C ILE A 102 14.60 -0.93 14.46
N GLY A 103 15.11 -0.22 13.45
CA GLY A 103 16.51 -0.28 13.08
C GLY A 103 17.42 0.16 14.21
N ASP A 104 17.19 1.36 14.74
CA ASP A 104 18.03 1.96 15.77
C ASP A 104 17.98 1.18 17.09
N ILE A 105 16.82 0.59 17.45
CA ILE A 105 16.69 -0.26 18.64
C ILE A 105 17.57 -1.50 18.52
N ASN A 106 17.57 -2.16 17.36
CA ASN A 106 18.37 -3.37 17.15
C ASN A 106 19.86 -3.05 17.00
N GLU A 107 20.21 -1.93 16.37
CA GLU A 107 21.60 -1.47 16.27
C GLU A 107 22.21 -1.15 17.64
N LYS A 108 21.45 -0.44 18.49
CA LYS A 108 21.89 -0.07 19.85
C LYS A 108 21.72 -1.19 20.87
N GLN A 109 21.24 -2.37 20.47
CA GLN A 109 21.06 -3.53 21.33
C GLN A 109 20.25 -3.20 22.60
N CYS A 110 19.10 -2.54 22.47
CA CYS A 110 18.33 -2.15 23.66
C CYS A 110 17.81 -3.40 24.40
N LYS A 111 18.33 -3.63 25.61
CA LYS A 111 18.03 -4.81 26.44
C LYS A 111 16.53 -4.99 26.68
N CYS A 112 15.80 -3.90 26.94
CA CYS A 112 14.35 -3.98 27.14
C CYS A 112 13.59 -4.52 25.92
N ALA A 113 14.03 -4.21 24.71
CA ALA A 113 13.39 -4.71 23.51
C ALA A 113 13.75 -6.18 23.24
N ILE A 114 15.04 -6.51 23.41
CA ILE A 114 15.60 -7.82 23.05
C ILE A 114 15.29 -8.88 24.11
N ASP A 115 15.46 -8.55 25.39
CA ASP A 115 15.35 -9.52 26.49
C ASP A 115 13.91 -9.68 26.98
N ASN A 116 13.14 -8.59 27.09
CA ASN A 116 11.78 -8.67 27.63
C ASN A 116 10.72 -9.02 26.58
N MET A 117 10.99 -8.75 25.30
CA MET A 117 10.02 -8.95 24.20
C MET A 117 10.65 -9.56 22.94
N PRO A 118 11.44 -10.66 23.05
CA PRO A 118 12.19 -11.21 21.92
C PRO A 118 11.31 -11.61 20.74
N PHE A 119 10.12 -12.16 21.01
CA PHE A 119 9.17 -12.57 19.97
C PHE A 119 8.70 -11.37 19.13
N ILE A 120 8.25 -10.29 19.79
CA ILE A 120 7.71 -9.12 19.10
C ILE A 120 8.84 -8.38 18.38
N ASN A 121 10.01 -8.27 19.01
CA ASN A 121 11.17 -7.65 18.39
C ASN A 121 11.60 -8.39 17.10
N ASN A 122 11.68 -9.73 17.16
CA ASN A 122 11.99 -10.55 15.99
C ASN A 122 10.89 -10.45 14.92
N PHE A 123 9.62 -10.46 15.31
CA PHE A 123 8.52 -10.26 14.37
C PHE A 123 8.63 -8.91 13.65
N LEU A 124 8.86 -7.81 14.38
CA LEU A 124 9.01 -6.47 13.80
C LEU A 124 10.24 -6.37 12.90
N TYR A 125 11.32 -7.07 13.24
CA TYR A 125 12.52 -7.16 12.41
C TYR A 125 12.24 -7.84 11.06
N TYR A 126 11.52 -8.96 11.04
CA TYR A 126 11.11 -9.63 9.80
C TYR A 126 10.05 -8.83 9.04
N TYR A 127 9.10 -8.22 9.76
CA TYR A 127 8.07 -7.36 9.20
C TYR A 127 8.70 -6.19 8.43
N ARG A 128 9.78 -5.60 8.96
CA ARG A 128 10.58 -4.57 8.28
C ARG A 128 11.03 -5.00 6.88
N TRP A 129 11.61 -6.20 6.77
CA TRP A 129 12.07 -6.76 5.49
C TRP A 129 10.91 -7.11 4.56
N PHE A 130 9.84 -7.69 5.11
CA PHE A 130 8.63 -8.02 4.37
C PHE A 130 8.02 -6.77 3.71
N MET A 131 7.98 -5.64 4.42
CA MET A 131 7.46 -4.38 3.88
C MET A 131 8.32 -3.85 2.72
N ILE A 132 9.65 -3.91 2.82
CA ILE A 132 10.55 -3.50 1.71
C ILE A 132 10.29 -4.37 0.47
N VAL A 133 10.35 -5.70 0.65
CA VAL A 133 10.17 -6.66 -0.44
C VAL A 133 8.78 -6.50 -1.05
N GLY A 134 7.76 -6.30 -0.22
CA GLY A 134 6.39 -6.03 -0.63
C GLY A 134 6.30 -4.80 -1.54
N VAL A 135 6.84 -3.66 -1.10
CA VAL A 135 6.81 -2.42 -1.90
C VAL A 135 7.50 -2.60 -3.26
N ILE A 136 8.64 -3.30 -3.31
CA ILE A 136 9.36 -3.57 -4.57
C ILE A 136 8.52 -4.44 -5.51
N ILE A 137 7.98 -5.56 -5.02
CA ILE A 137 7.16 -6.48 -5.83
C ILE A 137 5.90 -5.78 -6.33
N PHE A 138 5.17 -5.06 -5.45
CA PHE A 138 3.98 -4.32 -5.83
C PHE A 138 4.28 -3.19 -6.82
N GLY A 139 5.40 -2.49 -6.65
CA GLY A 139 5.87 -1.46 -7.57
C GLY A 139 6.14 -2.03 -8.97
N LEU A 140 6.88 -3.13 -9.07
CA LEU A 140 7.17 -3.81 -10.33
C LEU A 140 5.89 -4.33 -11.02
N ALA A 141 4.98 -4.92 -10.24
CA ALA A 141 3.69 -5.41 -10.75
C ALA A 141 2.84 -4.25 -11.32
N SER A 142 2.76 -3.13 -10.60
CA SER A 142 2.01 -1.94 -11.01
C SER A 142 2.60 -1.31 -12.28
N PHE A 143 3.93 -1.22 -12.36
CA PHE A 143 4.62 -0.72 -13.56
C PHE A 143 4.35 -1.61 -14.80
N SER A 144 4.31 -2.94 -14.61
CA SER A 144 3.98 -3.88 -15.70
C SER A 144 2.54 -3.73 -16.20
N ALA A 145 1.59 -3.38 -15.30
CA ALA A 145 0.20 -3.14 -15.67
C ALA A 145 0.06 -1.81 -16.43
N VAL A 146 0.68 -0.75 -15.93
CA VAL A 146 0.65 0.58 -16.55
C VAL A 146 1.29 0.55 -17.93
N SER A 147 2.44 -0.12 -18.10
CA SER A 147 3.09 -0.26 -19.41
C SER A 147 2.23 -0.99 -20.44
N LYS A 148 1.49 -2.03 -20.04
CA LYS A 148 0.50 -2.71 -20.91
C LYS A 148 -0.65 -1.80 -21.33
N ILE A 149 -1.15 -0.98 -20.41
CA ILE A 149 -2.21 0.00 -20.71
C ILE A 149 -1.67 1.07 -21.67
N ALA A 150 -0.49 1.61 -21.40
CA ALA A 150 0.17 2.58 -22.26
C ALA A 150 0.43 2.04 -23.67
N ALA A 151 0.84 0.76 -23.79
CA ALA A 151 1.02 0.10 -25.08
C ALA A 151 -0.31 -0.04 -25.86
N ARG A 152 -1.44 -0.33 -25.18
CA ARG A 152 -2.77 -0.36 -25.82
C ARG A 152 -3.25 1.02 -26.28
N CYS A 153 -2.82 2.09 -25.63
CA CYS A 153 -3.15 3.46 -26.03
C CYS A 153 -2.34 3.98 -27.24
N LYS A 154 -1.29 3.26 -27.68
CA LYS A 154 -0.50 3.62 -28.88
C LYS A 154 -1.14 3.18 -30.21
N GLY A 155 -2.29 2.50 -30.20
CA GLY A 155 -3.07 2.30 -31.42
C GLY A 155 -3.75 3.61 -31.86
N PRO A 156 -3.84 3.93 -33.17
CA PRO A 156 -4.56 5.11 -33.63
C PRO A 156 -6.03 5.00 -33.20
N ARG A 157 -6.39 5.74 -32.14
CA ARG A 157 -7.77 5.78 -31.65
C ARG A 157 -8.51 6.82 -32.47
N TRP A 158 -9.28 6.35 -33.44
CA TRP A 158 -10.23 7.16 -34.19
C TRP A 158 -11.35 7.58 -33.23
N LEU A 159 -11.39 8.85 -32.85
CA LEU A 159 -12.55 9.45 -32.19
C LEU A 159 -13.49 9.94 -33.30
N SER A 160 -14.43 9.10 -33.70
CA SER A 160 -15.55 9.52 -34.54
C SER A 160 -16.64 10.10 -33.63
N PHE A 161 -16.88 11.40 -33.73
CA PHE A 161 -18.05 12.02 -33.11
C PHE A 161 -19.12 12.20 -34.18
N ARG A 162 -20.31 11.65 -33.94
CA ARG A 162 -21.48 11.86 -34.81
C ARG A 162 -22.21 13.10 -34.30
N ILE A 163 -22.22 14.16 -35.10
CA ILE A 163 -22.99 15.37 -34.81
C ILE A 163 -24.46 15.07 -35.16
N PRO A 164 -25.46 15.53 -34.37
CA PRO A 164 -26.88 15.26 -34.60
C PRO A 164 -27.40 15.70 -35.98
N ASP A 165 -26.70 16.59 -36.68
CA ASP A 165 -27.04 17.06 -38.04
C ASP A 165 -26.67 16.05 -39.16
N GLY A 166 -26.17 14.87 -38.82
CA GLY A 166 -25.85 13.80 -39.78
C GLY A 166 -24.50 13.93 -40.48
N THR A 167 -23.74 15.00 -40.22
CA THR A 167 -22.36 15.14 -40.68
C THR A 167 -21.38 14.38 -39.76
N ASP A 168 -20.69 13.40 -40.33
CA ASP A 168 -19.56 12.73 -39.68
C ASP A 168 -18.28 13.56 -39.90
N ILE A 169 -17.68 14.07 -38.82
CA ILE A 169 -16.37 14.74 -38.86
C ILE A 169 -15.31 13.77 -38.33
N THR A 170 -14.42 13.31 -39.20
CA THR A 170 -13.23 12.55 -38.84
C THR A 170 -12.05 13.49 -38.64
N ILE A 171 -11.75 13.86 -37.39
CA ILE A 171 -10.58 14.68 -37.07
C ILE A 171 -9.34 13.78 -37.03
N PHE A 172 -8.46 13.93 -38.02
CA PHE A 172 -7.19 13.21 -38.09
C PHE A 172 -6.13 13.88 -37.20
N GLY A 173 -6.22 13.64 -35.89
CA GLY A 173 -5.22 14.12 -34.95
C GLY A 173 -3.95 13.26 -34.96
N ARG A 174 -3.03 13.45 -35.92
CA ARG A 174 -1.62 13.07 -35.69
C ARG A 174 -1.11 13.95 -34.54
N THR A 175 -0.94 13.41 -33.35
CA THR A 175 -0.26 14.11 -32.25
C THR A 175 1.19 13.61 -32.14
N PRO A 176 2.17 14.28 -32.77
CA PRO A 176 3.58 14.03 -32.52
C PRO A 176 4.11 15.05 -31.49
N ILE A 177 3.57 15.07 -30.27
CA ILE A 177 4.10 15.99 -29.23
C ILE A 177 4.57 15.25 -27.99
N PHE A 178 3.93 14.14 -27.61
CA PHE A 178 4.34 13.40 -26.40
C PHE A 178 5.65 12.61 -26.54
N GLY A 179 6.14 12.38 -27.76
CA GLY A 179 7.41 11.67 -27.99
C GLY A 179 8.67 12.52 -27.76
N ARG A 180 8.57 13.86 -27.75
CA ARG A 180 9.75 14.73 -27.57
C ARG A 180 9.95 15.23 -26.14
N LEU A 181 8.93 15.17 -25.27
CA LEU A 181 9.06 15.66 -23.90
C LEU A 181 9.75 14.65 -22.96
N ILE A 182 9.67 13.35 -23.25
CA ILE A 182 10.32 12.30 -22.43
C ILE A 182 11.84 12.27 -22.65
N LEU A 183 12.35 12.81 -23.75
CA LEU A 183 13.80 12.92 -24.00
C LEU A 183 14.43 14.19 -23.41
N ALA A 184 13.65 15.08 -22.79
CA ALA A 184 14.14 16.32 -22.20
C ALA A 184 14.23 16.27 -20.66
N ILE A 185 13.81 15.17 -20.03
CA ILE A 185 13.76 14.98 -18.57
C ILE A 185 14.64 13.80 -18.11
N LEU A 186 15.24 13.07 -19.05
CA LEU A 186 16.28 12.04 -18.83
C LEU A 186 17.61 12.57 -19.34
#